data_AF-A0A1V4FJ00-F1
#
_entry.id   AF-A0A1V4FJ00-F1
#
_cell.length_a   1.000
_cell.length_b   1.000
_cell.length_c   1.000
_cell.angle_alpha   90.00
_cell.angle_beta   90.00
_cell.angle_gamma   90.00
#
_symmetry.space_group_name_H-M   'P 1'
#
loop_
_entity.id
_entity.type
_entity.pdbx_description
1 polymer ?
#
loop_
_entity_poly.entity_id
_entity_poly.type
_entity_poly.pdbx_seq_one_letter_code
_entity_poly.pdbx_strand_id
1 'polypeptide(L)' 'MTTSNSLKKAIKKYQEKNPLMRTYWNRKGGARQFIMADLSKDTKLAQAINSNRLQYINDLKELRNDIDQRLKDL' A
#
# COMPACT_ATOMS: atom_id res chain seq x y z
N MET A 1 -14.26 18.72 4.30
CA MET A 1 -15.07 19.17 3.15
C MET A 1 -16.17 18.16 2.88
N THR A 2 -17.42 18.52 3.16
CA THR A 2 -18.60 17.69 2.89
C THR A 2 -18.98 17.82 1.40
N THR A 3 -18.70 16.79 0.59
CA THR A 3 -19.15 16.74 -0.81
C THR A 3 -20.68 16.74 -0.89
N SER A 4 -21.25 17.68 -1.64
CA SER A 4 -22.69 17.80 -1.85
C SER A 4 -23.29 16.55 -2.53
N ASN A 5 -24.57 16.28 -2.27
CA ASN A 5 -25.25 15.12 -2.86
C ASN A 5 -25.32 15.19 -4.39
N SER A 6 -25.38 16.39 -4.97
CA SER A 6 -25.30 16.61 -6.42
C SER A 6 -23.93 16.21 -6.98
N LEU A 7 -22.84 16.55 -6.29
CA LEU A 7 -21.49 16.17 -6.68
C LEU A 7 -21.29 14.65 -6.64
N LYS A 8 -21.79 13.98 -5.60
CA LYS A 8 -21.76 12.50 -5.51
C LYS A 8 -22.48 11.84 -6.69
N LYS A 9 -23.66 12.35 -7.07
CA LYS A 9 -24.43 11.85 -8.23
C LYS A 9 -23.69 12.09 -9.55
N ALA A 10 -23.06 13.26 -9.71
CA ALA A 10 -22.28 13.58 -10.91
C ALA A 10 -21.06 12.67 -11.05
N ILE A 11 -20.32 12.44 -9.96
CA ILE A 11 -19.18 11.51 -9.93
C ILE A 11 -19.62 10.09 -10.30
N LYS A 12 -20.75 9.62 -9.73
CA LYS A 12 -21.29 8.28 -10.03
C LYS A 12 -21.62 8.13 -11.52
N LYS A 13 -22.37 9.09 -12.11
CA LYS A 13 -22.69 9.08 -13.54
C LYS A 13 -21.44 9.14 -14.42
N TYR A 14 -20.45 9.94 -14.05
CA TYR A 14 -19.19 10.02 -14.78
C TYR A 14 -18.42 8.68 -14.75
N GLN A 15 -18.35 8.03 -13.59
CA GLN A 15 -17.71 6.72 -13.43
C GLN A 15 -18.45 5.60 -14.17
N GLU A 16 -19.78 5.64 -14.22
CA GLU A 16 -20.59 4.69 -15.00
C GLU A 16 -20.34 4.84 -16.51
N LYS A 17 -20.19 6.07 -17.00
CA LYS A 17 -19.86 6.35 -18.41
C LYS A 17 -18.38 6.09 -18.75
N ASN A 18 -17.50 6.03 -17.76
CA ASN A 18 -16.05 5.89 -17.95
C ASN A 18 -15.49 4.74 -17.09
N PRO A 19 -15.76 3.48 -17.44
CA PRO A 19 -15.39 2.32 -16.63
C PRO A 19 -13.87 2.17 -16.45
N LEU A 20 -13.07 2.51 -17.46
CA LEU A 20 -11.61 2.52 -17.35
C LEU A 20 -11.12 3.50 -16.28
N MET A 21 -11.71 4.69 -16.24
CA MET A 21 -11.37 5.71 -15.26
C MET A 21 -11.75 5.22 -13.86
N ARG A 22 -12.97 4.68 -13.67
CA ARG A 22 -13.38 4.06 -12.40
C ARG A 22 -12.39 3.00 -11.92
N THR A 23 -11.96 2.10 -12.81
CA THR A 23 -10.96 1.06 -12.49
C THR A 23 -9.64 1.69 -12.04
N TYR A 24 -9.15 2.70 -12.75
CA TYR A 24 -7.93 3.42 -12.37
C TYR A 24 -8.05 4.04 -10.97
N TRP A 25 -9.13 4.78 -10.69
CA TRP A 25 -9.33 5.43 -9.39
C TRP A 25 -9.44 4.41 -8.24
N ASN A 26 -10.12 3.28 -8.47
CA ASN A 26 -10.21 2.20 -7.49
C ASN A 26 -8.83 1.59 -7.21
N ARG A 27 -8.07 1.27 -8.26
CA ARG A 27 -6.70 0.73 -8.12
C ARG A 27 -5.78 1.72 -7.42
N LYS A 28 -5.84 3.00 -7.79
CA LYS A 28 -5.09 4.08 -7.14
C LYS A 28 -5.43 4.21 -5.65
N GLY A 29 -6.72 4.13 -5.31
CA GLY A 29 -7.19 4.14 -3.93
C GLY A 29 -6.68 2.95 -3.12
N GLY A 30 -6.75 1.74 -3.67
CA GLY A 30 -6.24 0.52 -3.04
C GLY A 30 -4.72 0.56 -2.84
N ALA A 31 -3.95 0.99 -3.85
CA ALA A 31 -2.50 1.16 -3.73
C ALA A 31 -2.12 2.16 -2.64
N ARG A 32 -2.85 3.28 -2.53
CA ARG A 32 -2.65 4.25 -1.45
C ARG A 32 -2.92 3.63 -0.08
N GLN A 33 -3.97 2.82 0.06
CA GLN A 33 -4.27 2.12 1.33
C GLN A 33 -3.20 1.09 1.70
N PHE A 34 -2.57 0.44 0.72
CA PHE A 34 -1.46 -0.47 0.95
C PHE A 34 -0.21 0.27 1.46
N ILE A 35 0.14 1.40 0.84
CA ILE A 35 1.30 2.22 1.23
C ILE A 35 1.08 2.90 2.59
N MET A 36 -0.14 3.39 2.84
CA MET A 36 -0.51 4.12 4.06
C MET A 36 -1.24 3.24 5.07
N ALA A 37 -1.05 1.92 5.01
CA ALA A 37 -1.70 0.99 5.92
C ALA A 37 -1.30 1.33 7.36
N ASP A 38 -2.30 1.57 8.21
CA ASP A 38 -2.07 1.74 9.64
C ASP A 38 -1.80 0.37 10.26
N LEU A 39 -0.52 0.05 10.45
CA LEU A 39 -0.06 -1.24 10.95
C LEU A 39 -0.34 -1.44 12.45
N SER A 40 -0.82 -0.40 13.16
CA SER A 40 -1.21 -0.49 14.57
C SER A 40 -2.62 -1.08 14.77
N LYS A 41 -3.43 -1.11 13.70
CA LYS A 41 -4.81 -1.62 13.75
C LYS A 41 -4.88 -3.09 13.40
N ASP A 42 -5.82 -3.80 14.03
CA ASP A 42 -6.06 -5.23 13.78
C ASP A 42 -6.88 -5.47 12.50
N THR A 43 -6.29 -5.16 11.35
CA THR A 43 -6.87 -5.45 10.04
C THR A 43 -6.16 -6.63 9.40
N LYS A 44 -6.85 -7.41 8.56
CA LYS A 44 -6.21 -8.53 7.81
C LYS A 44 -4.96 -8.10 7.03
N LEU A 45 -4.96 -6.88 6.49
CA LEU A 45 -3.81 -6.31 5.78
C LEU A 45 -2.65 -6.00 6.74
N ALA A 46 -2.92 -5.37 7.88
CA ALA A 46 -1.92 -5.08 8.90
C ALA A 46 -1.33 -6.36 9.50
N GLN A 47 -2.15 -7.37 9.78
CA GLN A 47 -1.70 -8.69 10.24
C GLN A 47 -0.74 -9.35 9.22
N ALA A 48 -1.13 -9.39 7.94
CA ALA A 48 -0.32 -9.98 6.88
C ALA A 48 1.01 -9.23 6.64
N ILE A 49 1.01 -7.90 6.80
CA ILE A 49 2.24 -7.11 6.73
C ILE A 49 3.10 -7.37 7.97
N ASN A 50 2.54 -7.29 9.17
CA ASN A 50 3.28 -7.46 10.42
C ASN A 50 3.86 -8.88 10.58
N SER A 51 3.17 -9.93 10.12
CA SER A 51 3.66 -11.31 10.18
C SER A 51 4.93 -11.53 9.36
N ASN A 52 5.08 -10.81 8.24
CA ASN A 52 6.23 -10.93 7.35
C ASN A 52 7.30 -9.85 7.58
N ARG A 53 6.94 -8.74 8.22
CA ARG A 53 7.81 -7.57 8.42
C ARG A 53 9.07 -7.90 9.21
N LEU A 54 8.95 -8.71 10.27
CA LEU A 54 10.10 -9.08 11.10
C LEU A 54 11.11 -9.92 10.31
N GLN A 55 10.63 -10.89 9.54
CA GLN A 55 11.49 -11.70 8.68
C GLN A 55 12.22 -10.84 7.66
N TYR A 56 11.50 -9.97 6.95
CA TYR A 56 12.10 -9.05 5.98
C TYR A 56 13.18 -8.15 6.60
N ILE A 57 12.98 -7.64 7.82
CA ILE A 57 13.99 -6.85 8.54
C ILE A 57 15.23 -7.70 8.85
N ASN A 58 15.06 -8.96 9.23
CA ASN A 58 16.17 -9.86 9.50
C ASN A 58 16.95 -10.17 8.22
N ASP A 59 16.27 -10.48 7.11
CA ASP A 59 16.89 -10.73 5.81
C ASP A 59 17.74 -9.52 5.36
N LEU A 60 17.25 -8.29 5.58
CA LEU A 60 18.00 -7.07 5.28
C LEU A 60 19.25 -6.89 6.16
N LYS A 61 19.20 -7.31 7.43
CA LYS A 61 20.36 -7.27 8.32
C LYS A 61 21.41 -8.31 7.91
N GLU A 62 20.97 -9.51 7.56
CA GLU A 62 21.84 -10.57 7.05
C GLU A 62 22.54 -10.13 5.77
N LEU A 63 21.79 -9.60 4.80
CA LEU A 63 22.35 -9.07 3.56
C LEU A 63 23.39 -7.97 3.82
N ARG A 64 23.13 -7.07 4.77
CA ARG A 64 24.09 -6.03 5.14
C ARG A 64 25.38 -6.64 5.70
N ASN A 65 25.27 -7.60 6.62
CA ASN A 65 26.43 -8.26 7.21
C ASN A 65 27.26 -8.97 6.14
N ASP A 66 26.61 -9.63 5.19
CA ASP A 66 27.28 -10.28 4.05
C ASP A 66 28.04 -9.28 3.18
N ILE A 67 27.44 -8.12 2.89
CA ILE A 67 28.10 -7.05 2.15
C ILE A 67 29.31 -6.52 2.93
N ASP A 68 29.13 -6.23 4.22
CA ASP A 68 30.19 -5.71 5.09
C ASP A 68 31.36 -6.71 5.20
N GLN A 69 31.08 -8.02 5.22
CA GLN A 69 32.13 -9.04 5.23
C GLN A 69 32.89 -9.08 3.89
N ARG A 70 32.17 -9.08 2.76
CA ARG A 70 32.79 -9.05 1.42
C ARG A 70 33.67 -7.81 1.23
N LEU A 71 33.27 -6.68 1.79
CA LEU A 71 34.06 -5.45 1.72
C LEU A 71 35.34 -5.52 2.57
N LYS A 72 35.37 -6.31 3.65
CA LYS A 72 36.58 -6.54 4.46
C LYS A 72 37.55 -7.51 3.82
N ASP A 73 37.03 -8.45 3.02
CA ASP A 73 37.82 -9.48 2.35
C ASP A 73 38.48 -8.97 1.04
N LEU A 74 38.22 -7.71 0.65
CA LEU A 74 38.83 -6.98 -0.47
C LEU A 74 40.07 -6.19 -0.01
#